data_AF-A0A841VRQ3-F1
#
_entry.id   AF-A0A841VRQ3-F1
#
_cell.length_a   1.000
_cell.length_b   1.000
_cell.length_c   1.000
_cell.angle_alpha   90.00
_cell.angle_beta   90.00
_cell.angle_gamma   90.00
#
_symmetry.space_group_name_H-M   'P 1'
#
loop_
_entity.id
_entity.type
_entity.pdbx_description
1 polymer ?
#
loop_
_entity_poly.entity_id
_entity_poly.type
_entity_poly.pdbx_seq_one_letter_code
_entity_poly.pdbx_strand_id
1 'polypeptide(L)' 'MLSNLYKDIRLFRFDDKTGQVYILAGDELQVIVLSNGIWDFVNEPEL' A
#
# COMPACT_ATOMS: atom_id res chain seq x y z
N MET A 1 -19.61 2.54 -11.64
CA MET A 1 -19.04 1.35 -12.32
C MET A 1 -17.69 1.09 -11.66
N LEU A 2 -17.51 -0.05 -10.98
CA LEU A 2 -16.23 -0.41 -10.37
C LEU A 2 -15.27 -0.79 -11.51
N SER A 3 -14.40 0.14 -11.89
CA SER A 3 -13.28 -0.14 -12.78
C SER A 3 -12.24 -0.92 -11.99
N ASN A 4 -11.86 -2.12 -12.44
CA ASN A 4 -10.69 -2.82 -11.91
C ASN A 4 -9.44 -2.09 -12.42
N LEU A 5 -9.00 -1.07 -11.67
CA LEU A 5 -7.75 -0.36 -11.94
C LEU A 5 -6.60 -1.22 -11.41
N TYR A 6 -6.03 -2.04 -12.28
CA TYR A 6 -4.78 -2.73 -11.98
C TYR A 6 -3.62 -1.74 -12.12
N LYS A 7 -2.77 -1.68 -11.09
CA LYS A 7 -1.52 -0.91 -11.08
C LYS A 7 -0.38 -1.88 -10.80
N ASP A 8 0.73 -1.71 -11.51
CA ASP A 8 1.93 -2.49 -11.25
C ASP A 8 2.48 -2.18 -9.86
N ILE A 9 2.88 -3.22 -9.12
CA ILE A 9 3.61 -3.07 -7.87
C ILE A 9 5.05 -2.67 -8.22
N ARG A 10 5.46 -1.47 -7.80
CA ARG A 10 6.82 -0.97 -7.96
C ARG A 10 7.71 -1.32 -6.78
N LEU A 11 7.11 -1.38 -5.58
CA LEU A 11 7.81 -1.77 -4.36
C LEU A 11 6.95 -2.70 -3.53
N PHE A 12 7.59 -3.76 -3.03
CA PHE A 12 7.08 -4.62 -1.98
C PHE A 12 8.17 -4.75 -0.92
N ARG A 13 7.85 -4.42 0.34
CA ARG A 13 8.76 -4.57 1.47
C ARG A 13 8.02 -5.13 2.67
N PHE A 14 8.62 -6.13 3.30
CA PHE A 14 8.22 -6.61 4.62
C PHE A 14 9.17 -6.06 5.69
N ASP A 15 8.61 -5.62 6.82
CA ASP A 15 9.35 -5.29 8.03
C ASP A 15 9.11 -6.39 9.09
N ASP A 16 10.16 -7.14 9.40
CA ASP A 16 10.12 -8.27 10.31
C ASP A 16 9.97 -7.87 11.79
N LYS A 17 10.31 -6.63 12.14
CA LYS A 17 10.18 -6.12 13.51
C LYS A 17 8.73 -5.75 13.84
N THR A 18 8.03 -5.15 12.88
CA THR A 18 6.65 -4.67 13.07
C THR A 18 5.61 -5.64 12.48
N GLY A 19 6.04 -6.56 11.61
CA GLY A 19 5.17 -7.46 10.85
C GLY A 19 4.37 -6.75 9.74
N GLN A 20 4.79 -5.56 9.34
CA GLN A 20 4.08 -4.74 8.36
C GLN A 20 4.56 -5.00 6.93
N VAL A 21 3.64 -4.91 5.97
CA VAL A 21 3.95 -4.95 4.54
C VAL A 21 3.67 -3.58 3.93
N TYR A 22 4.63 -3.04 3.20
CA TYR A 22 4.51 -1.80 2.46
C TYR A 22 4.47 -2.10 0.97
N ILE A 23 3.45 -1.57 0.29
CA ILE A 23 3.24 -1.75 -1.15
C ILE A 23 3.16 -0.35 -1.77
N LEU A 24 3.97 -0.11 -2.80
CA LEU A 24 3.82 1.05 -3.69
C LEU A 24 3.38 0.54 -5.06
N ALA A 25 2.21 0.99 -5.52
CA ALA A 25 1.64 0.62 -6.79
C ALA A 25 1.44 1.86 -7.68
N GLY A 26 1.89 1.78 -8.94
CA GLY A 26 1.94 2.96 -9.81
C GLY A 26 2.79 4.09 -9.21
N ASP A 27 2.39 5.34 -9.44
CA ASP A 27 3.13 6.52 -8.98
C ASP A 27 2.73 6.99 -7.57
N GLU A 28 1.47 6.80 -7.17
CA GLU A 28 0.87 7.51 -6.02
C GLU A 28 0.16 6.58 -5.04
N LEU A 29 -0.12 5.32 -5.40
CA LEU A 29 -0.88 4.42 -4.52
C LEU A 29 0.04 3.72 -3.53
N GLN A 30 0.02 4.18 -2.28
CA GLN A 30 0.72 3.54 -1.19
C GLN A 30 -0.25 2.81 -0.25
N VAL A 31 0.07 1.54 0.04
CA VAL A 31 -0.72 0.67 0.92
C VAL A 31 0.18 0.09 2.00
N ILE A 32 -0.32 0.10 3.24
CA ILE A 32 0.30 -0.56 4.37
C ILE A 32 -0.63 -1.68 4.83
N VAL A 33 -0.15 -2.91 4.82
CA VAL A 33 -0.84 -4.03 5.47
C VAL A 33 -0.22 -4.21 6.85
N LEU A 34 -1.03 -3.94 7.87
CA LEU A 34 -0.64 -4.09 9.27
C LEU A 34 -0.54 -5.59 9.64
N SER A 35 0.20 -5.89 10.70
CA SER A 35 0.40 -7.28 11.17
C SER A 35 -0.88 -7.98 11.62
N ASN A 36 -1.95 -7.24 11.88
CA ASN A 36 -3.28 -7.75 12.18
C ASN A 36 -4.15 -7.99 10.92
N GLY A 37 -3.62 -7.73 9.73
CA GLY A 37 -4.30 -7.91 8.46
C GLY A 37 -5.20 -6.74 8.04
N ILE A 38 -5.20 -5.62 8.76
CA ILE A 38 -5.86 -4.37 8.34
C ILE A 38 -5.02 -3.67 7.27
N TRP A 39 -5.70 -3.04 6.31
CA TRP A 39 -5.09 -2.33 5.19
C TRP A 39 -5.33 -0.84 5.35
N ASP A 40 -4.25 -0.07 5.39
CA ASP A 40 -4.29 1.39 5.40
C ASP A 40 -3.81 1.92 4.04
N PHE A 41 -4.61 2.82 3.46
CA PHE A 41 -4.25 3.55 2.26
C PHE A 41 -3.65 4.88 2.68
N VAL A 42 -2.38 5.10 2.33
CA VAL A 42 -1.70 6.35 2.65
C VAL A 42 -2.06 7.35 1.55
N ASN A 43 -3.03 8.21 1.84
CA ASN A 43 -3.21 9.42 1.04
C ASN A 43 -2.12 10.41 1.45
N GLU A 44 -1.34 10.93 0.51
CA GLU A 44 -0.59 12.15 0.77
C GLU A 44 -1.60 13.24 1.17
N PRO A 45 -1.43 13.93 2.31
CA PRO A 45 -2.23 15.12 2.57
C PRO A 45 -1.92 16.13 1.46
N GLU A 46 -2.95 16.61 0.76
CA GLU A 46 -2.83 17.76 -0.14
C GLU A 46 -2.21 18.91 0.67
N LEU A 47 -1.01 19.34 0.27
CA LEU A 47 -0.29 20.48 0.86
C LEU A 47 -1.00 21.80 0.58
#